data_AF-A0A2H0N7B7-F1
#
_entry.id   AF-A0A2H0N7B7-F1
#
_cell.length_a   1.000
_cell.length_b   1.000
_cell.length_c   1.000
_cell.angle_alpha   90.00
_cell.angle_beta   90.00
_cell.angle_gamma   90.00
#
_symmetry.space_group_name_H-M   'P 1'
#
loop_
_entity.id
_entity.type
_entity.pdbx_description
1 polymer ?
#
loop_
_entity_poly.entity_id
_entity_poly.type
_entity_poly.pdbx_seq_one_letter_code
_entity_poly.pdbx_strand_id
1 'polypeptide(L)'
;MIIERTISNKYNRIEENIHPHRLYEYTGRGGHSKIKTLRRYRYNIELSSSIYAAFSVLEVALRNQVTAYWNEYFKRSYNGLFSGTLAEWPMDSRGLHYFMALKGYSPYDKKFAKHLGGIEREKWQIQKNIDRANRQPALQNAQLKTIRNGDVVASLTFGFWRNCFENKYNDINRWAVRRIFPNRRFNNNDIIRDLKVISEDMKKLNDLRNRFSHQEKIFHYTDLDVHYGRIEQYIRFINPELLYLFDQNRFKKLWAKRSRYF
;
A
#
# COMPACT_ATOMS: atom_id res chain seq x y z
N MET A 1 13.81 -40.08 -17.64
CA MET A 1 12.71 -40.25 -18.61
C MET A 1 11.30 -40.09 -18.06
N ILE A 2 10.71 -41.01 -17.27
CA ILE A 2 9.27 -40.90 -16.87
C ILE A 2 9.00 -39.64 -16.01
N ILE A 3 9.81 -39.39 -14.99
CA ILE A 3 9.69 -38.22 -14.09
C ILE A 3 9.83 -36.90 -14.87
N GLU A 4 10.79 -36.82 -15.78
CA GLU A 4 11.00 -35.64 -16.62
C GLU A 4 9.82 -35.37 -17.56
N ARG A 5 9.22 -36.44 -18.13
CA ARG A 5 8.02 -36.35 -18.97
C ARG A 5 6.81 -35.85 -18.17
N THR A 6 6.61 -36.36 -16.95
CA THR A 6 5.54 -35.93 -16.05
C THR A 6 5.70 -34.46 -15.64
N ILE A 7 6.94 -34.04 -15.31
CA ILE A 7 7.21 -32.65 -14.93
C ILE A 7 7.07 -31.71 -16.14
N SER A 8 7.49 -32.14 -17.33
CA SER A 8 7.32 -31.38 -18.57
C SER A 8 5.84 -31.18 -18.92
N ASN A 9 5.03 -32.24 -18.83
CA ASN A 9 3.57 -32.14 -19.03
C ASN A 9 2.91 -31.23 -17.98
N LYS A 10 3.34 -31.30 -16.72
CA LYS A 10 2.86 -30.39 -15.67
C LYS A 10 3.25 -28.94 -15.96
N TYR A 11 4.46 -28.68 -16.47
CA TYR A 11 4.88 -27.34 -16.88
C TYR A 11 4.00 -26.78 -17.99
N ASN A 12 3.77 -27.56 -19.05
CA ASN A 12 3.00 -27.10 -20.20
C ASN A 12 1.57 -26.70 -19.77
N ARG A 13 0.92 -27.50 -18.93
CA ARG A 13 -0.41 -27.17 -18.36
C ARG A 13 -0.41 -25.92 -17.48
N ILE A 14 0.68 -25.64 -16.79
CA ILE A 14 0.84 -24.40 -16.00
C ILE A 14 1.07 -23.20 -16.93
N GLU A 15 1.89 -23.36 -17.96
CA GLU A 15 2.19 -22.33 -18.98
C GLU A 15 0.95 -21.95 -19.79
N GLU A 16 0.03 -22.87 -20.06
CA GLU A 16 -1.27 -22.58 -20.67
C GLU A 16 -2.10 -21.57 -19.88
N ASN A 17 -1.91 -21.48 -18.56
CA ASN A 17 -2.70 -20.63 -17.65
C ASN A 17 -1.92 -19.41 -17.13
N ILE A 18 -0.60 -19.35 -17.35
CA ILE A 18 0.26 -18.25 -16.94
C ILE A 18 0.93 -17.72 -18.20
N HIS A 19 0.59 -16.48 -18.59
CA HIS A 19 1.11 -15.85 -19.79
C HIS A 19 2.61 -16.14 -20.01
N PRO A 20 3.05 -16.67 -21.16
CA PRO A 20 4.43 -17.15 -21.35
C PRO A 20 5.50 -16.11 -21.01
N HIS A 21 5.26 -14.84 -21.35
CA HIS A 21 6.13 -13.73 -20.97
C HIS A 21 6.36 -13.61 -19.45
N ARG A 22 5.36 -13.94 -18.62
CA ARG A 22 5.50 -13.93 -17.16
C ARG A 22 6.48 -15.01 -16.70
N LEU A 23 6.41 -16.22 -17.26
CA LEU A 23 7.33 -17.31 -16.92
C LEU A 23 8.74 -17.07 -17.48
N TYR A 24 8.84 -16.42 -18.64
CA TYR A 24 10.11 -16.09 -19.27
C TYR A 24 11.05 -15.29 -18.35
N GLU A 25 10.50 -14.34 -17.57
CA GLU A 25 11.26 -13.54 -16.59
C GLU A 25 12.02 -14.38 -15.52
N TYR A 26 11.59 -15.62 -15.33
CA TYR A 26 12.13 -16.57 -14.34
C TYR A 26 13.13 -17.57 -14.95
N THR A 27 13.21 -17.66 -16.27
CA THR A 27 14.09 -18.59 -17.00
C THR A 27 15.57 -18.23 -16.87
N GLY A 28 15.91 -16.99 -16.52
CA GLY A 28 17.29 -16.51 -16.28
C GLY A 28 18.20 -16.51 -17.52
N ARG A 29 19.36 -15.84 -17.42
CA ARG A 29 20.38 -15.85 -18.49
C ARG A 29 20.91 -17.27 -18.66
N GLY A 30 20.84 -17.81 -19.89
CA GLY A 30 21.32 -19.16 -20.23
C GLY A 30 20.25 -20.25 -20.36
N GLY A 31 18.95 -19.92 -20.28
CA GLY A 31 17.86 -20.87 -20.60
C GLY A 31 17.73 -22.01 -19.59
N HIS A 32 17.44 -21.69 -18.32
CA HIS A 32 17.28 -22.71 -17.28
C HIS A 32 16.11 -23.66 -17.60
N SER A 33 16.18 -24.90 -17.09
CA SER A 33 15.13 -25.89 -17.29
C SER A 33 13.76 -25.40 -16.79
N LYS A 34 12.69 -25.85 -17.45
CA LYS A 34 11.28 -25.64 -17.08
C LYS A 34 11.03 -25.81 -15.57
N ILE A 35 11.69 -26.80 -14.95
CA ILE A 35 11.63 -27.09 -13.51
C ILE A 35 12.20 -25.93 -12.66
N LYS A 36 13.37 -25.40 -13.04
CA LYS A 36 14.01 -24.31 -12.31
C LYS A 36 13.23 -23.00 -12.48
N THR A 37 12.65 -22.74 -13.65
CA THR A 37 11.73 -21.62 -13.89
C THR A 37 10.54 -21.67 -12.94
N LEU A 38 9.85 -22.82 -12.83
CA LEU A 38 8.73 -22.97 -11.89
C LEU A 38 9.15 -22.84 -10.42
N ARG A 39 10.33 -23.36 -10.05
CA ARG A 39 10.88 -23.21 -8.70
C ARG A 39 11.10 -21.73 -8.35
N ARG A 40 11.67 -20.95 -9.26
CA ARG A 40 11.86 -19.50 -9.08
C ARG A 40 10.54 -18.74 -9.03
N TYR A 41 9.57 -19.10 -9.87
CA TYR A 41 8.24 -18.52 -9.85
C TYR A 41 7.55 -18.74 -8.49
N ARG A 42 7.55 -19.98 -7.99
CA ARG A 42 7.03 -20.32 -6.65
C ARG A 42 7.76 -19.59 -5.54
N TYR A 43 9.09 -19.52 -5.62
CA TYR A 43 9.90 -18.77 -4.66
C TYR A 43 9.52 -17.28 -4.63
N ASN A 44 9.26 -16.68 -5.79
CA ASN A 44 8.81 -15.28 -5.86
C ASN A 44 7.47 -15.06 -5.18
N ILE A 45 6.52 -16.00 -5.34
CA ILE A 45 5.22 -15.94 -4.64
C ILE A 45 5.43 -16.01 -3.12
N GLU A 46 6.23 -16.98 -2.65
CA GLU A 46 6.52 -17.14 -1.21
C GLU A 46 7.21 -15.91 -0.62
N LEU A 47 8.19 -15.37 -1.35
CA LEU A 47 8.92 -14.17 -0.95
C LEU A 47 8.01 -12.94 -0.94
N SER A 48 7.18 -12.77 -1.97
CA SER A 48 6.22 -11.66 -2.08
C SER A 48 5.18 -11.70 -0.96
N SER A 49 4.65 -12.89 -0.66
CA SER A 49 3.71 -13.10 0.45
C SER A 49 4.36 -12.74 1.79
N SER A 50 5.62 -13.12 2.00
CA SER A 50 6.33 -12.75 3.22
C SER A 50 6.50 -11.23 3.34
N ILE A 51 6.94 -10.52 2.29
CA ILE A 51 7.06 -9.05 2.37
C ILE A 51 5.69 -8.39 2.56
N TYR A 52 4.65 -8.88 1.89
CA TYR A 52 3.30 -8.33 2.02
C TYR A 52 2.81 -8.36 3.47
N ALA A 53 3.07 -9.45 4.20
CA ALA A 53 2.70 -9.56 5.62
C ALA A 53 3.42 -8.53 6.51
N ALA A 54 4.67 -8.19 6.20
CA ALA A 54 5.39 -7.12 6.91
C ALA A 54 4.86 -5.72 6.50
N PHE A 55 4.60 -5.54 5.21
CA PHE A 55 4.16 -4.28 4.65
C PHE A 55 2.75 -3.90 5.14
N SER A 56 1.86 -4.88 5.33
CA SER A 56 0.49 -4.62 5.81
C SER A 56 0.47 -3.95 7.18
N VAL A 57 1.38 -4.33 8.09
CA VAL A 57 1.54 -3.69 9.40
C VAL A 57 1.90 -2.21 9.23
N LEU A 58 2.90 -1.93 8.38
CA LEU A 58 3.30 -0.55 8.07
C LEU A 58 2.17 0.25 7.43
N GLU A 59 1.49 -0.30 6.41
CA GLU A 59 0.43 0.38 5.66
C GLU A 59 -0.73 0.78 6.57
N VAL A 60 -1.18 -0.14 7.44
CA VAL A 60 -2.25 0.12 8.41
C VAL A 60 -1.81 1.13 9.48
N ALA A 61 -0.59 1.01 9.99
CA ALA A 61 -0.08 1.95 10.98
C ALA A 61 0.06 3.36 10.40
N LEU A 62 0.66 3.48 9.21
CA LEU A 62 0.92 4.75 8.55
C LEU A 62 -0.39 5.46 8.20
N ARG A 63 -1.36 4.77 7.57
CA ARG A 63 -2.64 5.39 7.22
C ARG A 63 -3.37 5.93 8.46
N ASN A 64 -3.29 5.20 9.57
CA ASN A 64 -3.94 5.61 10.82
C ASN A 64 -3.26 6.86 11.41
N GLN A 65 -1.93 6.91 11.43
CA GLN A 65 -1.19 8.07 11.93
C GLN A 65 -1.36 9.31 11.07
N VAL A 66 -1.28 9.16 9.74
CA VAL A 66 -1.54 10.27 8.81
C VAL A 66 -2.97 10.77 9.00
N THR A 67 -3.96 9.86 9.01
CA THR A 67 -5.36 10.23 9.25
C THR A 67 -5.54 10.97 10.58
N ALA A 68 -4.95 10.48 11.67
CA ALA A 68 -5.04 11.12 12.98
C ALA A 68 -4.47 12.54 12.98
N TYR A 69 -3.29 12.75 12.36
CA TYR A 69 -2.70 14.08 12.24
C TYR A 69 -3.56 15.04 11.42
N TRP A 70 -3.98 14.61 10.23
CA TRP A 70 -4.84 15.41 9.35
C TRP A 70 -6.14 15.76 10.08
N ASN A 71 -6.63 14.82 10.88
CA ASN A 71 -7.83 15.03 11.67
C ASN A 71 -7.72 16.16 12.68
N GLU A 72 -6.62 16.21 13.38
CA GLU A 72 -6.36 17.26 14.34
C GLU A 72 -6.05 18.61 13.66
N TYR A 73 -5.27 18.59 12.58
CA TYR A 73 -4.87 19.79 11.84
C TYR A 73 -6.08 20.58 11.33
N PHE A 74 -7.05 19.90 10.71
CA PHE A 74 -8.24 20.57 10.19
C PHE A 74 -9.21 21.00 11.29
N LYS A 75 -9.39 20.21 12.36
CA LYS A 75 -10.21 20.62 13.51
C LYS A 75 -9.73 21.95 14.08
N ARG A 76 -8.41 22.15 14.19
CA ARG A 76 -7.80 23.39 14.68
C ARG A 76 -7.90 24.54 13.68
N SER A 77 -7.69 24.26 12.39
CA SER A 77 -7.68 25.30 11.36
C SER A 77 -9.05 25.94 11.11
N TYR A 78 -10.15 25.26 11.46
CA TYR A 78 -11.50 25.67 11.06
C TYR A 78 -12.42 26.23 12.16
N ASN A 79 -11.99 26.40 13.41
CA ASN A 79 -12.69 27.12 14.50
C ASN A 79 -14.25 27.15 14.39
N GLY A 80 -14.90 25.99 14.23
CA GLY A 80 -16.36 25.90 14.25
C GLY A 80 -17.14 26.35 13.01
N LEU A 81 -16.50 26.73 11.89
CA LEU A 81 -17.21 27.10 10.63
C LEU A 81 -18.02 25.95 10.00
N PHE A 82 -17.84 24.73 10.49
CA PHE A 82 -18.61 23.55 10.11
C PHE A 82 -19.19 22.87 11.36
N SER A 83 -20.08 23.56 12.09
CA SER A 83 -20.91 22.95 13.13
C SER A 83 -22.12 22.25 12.52
N GLY A 84 -22.03 20.93 12.41
CA GLY A 84 -23.11 20.04 11.99
C GLY A 84 -22.61 18.60 12.07
N THR A 85 -23.48 17.62 11.87
CA THR A 85 -23.22 16.15 11.86
C THR A 85 -22.09 15.67 10.93
N LEU A 86 -21.37 16.60 10.29
CA LEU A 86 -20.17 16.44 9.48
C LEU A 86 -18.86 16.83 10.21
N ALA A 87 -18.92 17.27 11.48
CA ALA A 87 -17.78 17.65 12.32
C ALA A 87 -16.83 16.49 12.68
N GLU A 88 -17.14 15.27 12.25
CA GLU A 88 -16.33 14.07 12.45
C GLU A 88 -15.26 13.84 11.37
N TRP A 89 -15.21 14.66 10.31
CA TRP A 89 -14.52 14.28 9.08
C TRP A 89 -13.44 15.26 8.60
N PRO A 90 -12.18 14.87 8.79
CA PRO A 90 -11.05 15.56 8.16
C PRO A 90 -10.48 14.83 6.94
N MET A 91 -11.06 13.68 6.59
CA MET A 91 -10.91 12.93 5.34
C MET A 91 -12.31 12.59 4.76
N ASP A 92 -13.28 13.51 4.85
CA ASP A 92 -14.44 13.45 3.95
C ASP A 92 -14.04 13.87 2.53
N SER A 93 -15.00 13.89 1.60
CA SER A 93 -14.77 14.41 0.25
C SER A 93 -14.12 15.80 0.27
N ARG A 94 -14.40 16.66 1.25
CA ARG A 94 -13.93 18.05 1.30
C ARG A 94 -12.49 18.20 1.80
N GLY A 95 -12.08 17.45 2.82
CA GLY A 95 -10.67 17.36 3.23
C GLY A 95 -9.79 16.76 2.13
N LEU A 96 -10.30 15.77 1.42
CA LEU A 96 -9.69 15.21 0.21
C LEU A 96 -9.69 16.21 -0.96
N HIS A 97 -10.77 16.97 -1.17
CA HIS A 97 -10.84 18.04 -2.17
C HIS A 97 -9.81 19.13 -1.88
N TYR A 98 -9.61 19.49 -0.61
CA TYR A 98 -8.61 20.47 -0.22
C TYR A 98 -7.18 19.94 -0.41
N PHE A 99 -6.89 18.69 -0.01
CA PHE A 99 -5.61 18.05 -0.29
C PHE A 99 -5.28 18.00 -1.78
N MET A 100 -6.29 17.72 -2.61
CA MET A 100 -6.17 17.71 -4.07
C MET A 100 -6.09 19.13 -4.67
N ALA A 101 -6.77 20.12 -4.08
CA ALA A 101 -6.59 21.54 -4.42
C ALA A 101 -5.15 21.99 -4.16
N LEU A 102 -4.54 21.56 -3.05
CA LEU A 102 -3.11 21.77 -2.77
C LEU A 102 -2.18 21.01 -3.76
N LYS A 103 -2.66 19.96 -4.45
CA LYS A 103 -1.92 19.35 -5.59
C LYS A 103 -2.05 20.16 -6.89
N GLY A 104 -2.86 21.22 -6.94
CA GLY A 104 -3.19 21.98 -8.15
C GLY A 104 -4.37 21.41 -8.94
N TYR A 105 -5.15 20.49 -8.37
CA TYR A 105 -6.38 20.00 -8.99
C TYR A 105 -7.58 20.85 -8.56
N SER A 106 -8.30 21.44 -9.50
CA SER A 106 -9.57 22.10 -9.17
C SER A 106 -10.61 21.04 -8.78
N PRO A 107 -11.38 21.25 -7.68
CA PRO A 107 -12.50 20.38 -7.29
C PRO A 107 -13.60 20.23 -8.36
N TYR A 108 -13.54 21.08 -9.41
CA TYR A 108 -14.49 21.13 -10.51
C TYR A 108 -13.85 20.78 -11.87
N ASP A 109 -12.58 20.36 -11.91
CA ASP A 109 -11.87 19.98 -13.14
C ASP A 109 -12.33 18.59 -13.62
N LYS A 110 -12.54 18.33 -14.91
CA LYS A 110 -12.81 16.95 -15.40
C LYS A 110 -11.69 15.96 -15.06
N LYS A 111 -10.45 16.43 -14.78
CA LYS A 111 -9.35 15.60 -14.25
C LYS A 111 -9.56 15.12 -12.81
N PHE A 112 -10.37 15.83 -12.02
CA PHE A 112 -10.87 15.44 -10.68
C PHE A 112 -11.62 14.10 -10.75
N ALA A 113 -12.59 13.99 -11.66
CA ALA A 113 -13.39 12.78 -11.89
C ALA A 113 -12.55 11.60 -12.43
N LYS A 114 -11.46 11.88 -13.17
CA LYS A 114 -10.58 10.84 -13.72
C LYS A 114 -9.67 10.20 -12.67
N HIS A 115 -9.16 10.98 -11.71
CA HIS A 115 -8.37 10.47 -10.56
C HIS A 115 -9.25 9.83 -9.49
N LEU A 116 -10.46 10.36 -9.29
CA LEU A 116 -11.49 9.72 -8.51
C LEU A 116 -12.12 8.53 -9.24
N GLY A 117 -11.91 8.31 -10.54
CA GLY A 117 -12.63 7.28 -11.31
C GLY A 117 -12.54 5.85 -10.77
N GLY A 118 -11.56 5.53 -9.92
CA GLY A 118 -11.54 4.30 -9.12
C GLY A 118 -12.43 4.37 -7.87
N ILE A 119 -12.40 5.50 -7.15
CA ILE A 119 -13.15 5.79 -5.93
C ILE A 119 -14.62 6.15 -6.20
N GLU A 120 -14.94 6.88 -7.27
CA GLU A 120 -16.30 7.12 -7.75
C GLU A 120 -16.91 5.88 -8.38
N ARG A 121 -16.11 5.02 -9.07
CA ARG A 121 -16.58 3.67 -9.42
C ARG A 121 -16.83 2.83 -8.18
N GLU A 122 -15.94 2.83 -7.20
CA GLU A 122 -16.18 2.10 -5.94
C GLU A 122 -17.40 2.66 -5.22
N LYS A 123 -17.52 3.98 -5.04
CA LYS A 123 -18.69 4.63 -4.44
C LYS A 123 -19.96 4.33 -5.23
N TRP A 124 -19.94 4.38 -6.56
CA TRP A 124 -21.08 4.03 -7.41
C TRP A 124 -21.39 2.54 -7.36
N GLN A 125 -20.39 1.66 -7.32
CA GLN A 125 -20.58 0.22 -7.25
C GLN A 125 -21.09 -0.21 -5.88
N ILE A 126 -20.61 0.44 -4.82
CA ILE A 126 -21.06 0.30 -3.44
C ILE A 126 -22.50 0.84 -3.32
N GLN A 127 -22.78 2.05 -3.82
CA GLN A 127 -24.11 2.64 -3.83
C GLN A 127 -25.10 1.79 -4.65
N LYS A 128 -24.69 1.29 -5.82
CA LYS A 128 -25.48 0.38 -6.65
C LYS A 128 -25.75 -0.95 -5.97
N ASN A 129 -24.78 -1.49 -5.23
CA ASN A 129 -24.97 -2.71 -4.44
C ASN A 129 -25.92 -2.46 -3.26
N ILE A 130 -25.85 -1.28 -2.63
CA ILE A 130 -26.80 -0.81 -1.61
C ILE A 130 -28.20 -0.67 -2.21
N ASP A 131 -28.35 -0.01 -3.36
CA ASP A 131 -29.62 0.19 -4.03
C ASP A 131 -30.23 -1.14 -4.52
N ARG A 132 -29.40 -2.10 -4.92
CA ARG A 132 -29.82 -3.46 -5.29
C ARG A 132 -30.24 -4.27 -4.07
N ALA A 133 -29.54 -4.14 -2.95
CA ALA A 133 -29.91 -4.74 -1.67
C ALA A 133 -31.24 -4.15 -1.15
N ASN A 134 -31.47 -2.86 -1.35
CA ASN A 134 -32.69 -2.15 -0.96
C ASN A 134 -33.94 -2.57 -1.76
N ARG A 135 -33.77 -3.15 -2.95
CA ARG A 135 -34.87 -3.69 -3.77
C ARG A 135 -35.27 -5.12 -3.41
N GLN A 136 -34.54 -5.78 -2.51
CA GLN A 136 -34.88 -7.11 -2.03
C GLN A 136 -35.53 -7.00 -0.64
N PRO A 137 -36.85 -7.27 -0.52
CA PRO A 137 -37.58 -7.15 0.75
C PRO A 137 -36.99 -8.00 1.89
N ALA A 138 -36.32 -9.11 1.54
CA ALA A 138 -35.69 -10.02 2.49
C ALA A 138 -34.48 -9.42 3.25
N LEU A 139 -33.94 -8.28 2.81
CA LEU A 139 -32.78 -7.62 3.44
C LEU A 139 -33.16 -6.43 4.34
N GLN A 140 -34.45 -6.10 4.51
CA GLN A 140 -34.86 -5.00 5.39
C GLN A 140 -34.46 -5.21 6.87
N ASN A 141 -34.15 -6.44 7.28
CA ASN A 141 -33.62 -6.77 8.61
C ASN A 141 -32.08 -6.69 8.72
N ALA A 142 -31.36 -6.52 7.61
CA ALA A 142 -29.92 -6.25 7.65
C ALA A 142 -29.74 -4.73 7.62
N GLN A 143 -29.56 -4.11 8.79
CA GLN A 143 -29.24 -2.69 8.95
C GLN A 143 -28.34 -2.20 7.81
N LEU A 144 -28.83 -1.21 7.05
CA LEU A 144 -28.08 -0.48 6.03
C LEU A 144 -26.68 -0.20 6.58
N LYS A 145 -25.65 -0.85 6.01
CA LYS A 145 -24.27 -0.69 6.48
C LYS A 145 -23.81 0.72 6.09
N THR A 146 -23.99 1.67 7.00
CA THR A 146 -23.50 3.05 6.86
C THR A 146 -21.99 3.01 6.62
N ILE A 147 -21.53 3.59 5.51
CA ILE A 147 -20.10 3.67 5.17
C ILE A 147 -19.42 4.52 6.24
N ARG A 148 -18.47 3.93 6.97
CA ARG A 148 -17.72 4.59 8.05
C ARG A 148 -16.44 5.20 7.49
N ASN A 149 -15.86 6.19 8.18
CA ASN A 149 -14.60 6.83 7.79
C ASN A 149 -13.48 5.80 7.62
N GLY A 150 -13.47 4.78 8.49
CA GLY A 150 -12.53 3.67 8.43
C GLY A 150 -12.62 2.86 7.14
N ASP A 151 -13.80 2.77 6.51
CA ASP A 151 -14.00 2.03 5.26
C ASP A 151 -13.33 2.76 4.09
N VAL A 152 -13.44 4.10 4.05
CA VAL A 152 -12.77 4.93 3.03
C VAL A 152 -11.25 4.94 3.24
N VAL A 153 -10.79 5.15 4.47
CA VAL A 153 -9.35 5.10 4.79
C VAL A 153 -8.76 3.73 4.44
N ALA A 154 -9.54 2.65 4.62
CA ALA A 154 -9.12 1.31 4.29
C ALA A 154 -9.12 0.99 2.78
N SER A 155 -9.90 1.70 1.96
CA SER A 155 -9.91 1.50 0.49
C SER A 155 -8.80 2.27 -0.23
N LEU A 156 -8.21 3.28 0.41
CA LEU A 156 -7.09 4.05 -0.16
C LEU A 156 -5.81 3.22 -0.23
N THR A 157 -5.22 3.17 -1.43
CA THR A 157 -3.93 2.49 -1.68
C THR A 157 -2.78 3.16 -0.94
N PHE A 158 -1.71 2.42 -0.63
CA PHE A 158 -0.45 2.99 -0.16
C PHE A 158 0.07 4.16 -1.00
N GLY A 159 -0.15 4.15 -2.32
CA GLY A 159 0.26 5.26 -3.21
C GLY A 159 -0.37 6.61 -2.84
N PHE A 160 -1.60 6.61 -2.33
CA PHE A 160 -2.23 7.81 -1.79
C PHE A 160 -1.44 8.34 -0.58
N TRP A 161 -1.17 7.47 0.41
CA TRP A 161 -0.47 7.84 1.64
C TRP A 161 0.98 8.26 1.39
N ARG A 162 1.68 7.63 0.43
CA ARG A 162 2.99 8.08 -0.04
C ARG A 162 2.95 9.52 -0.54
N ASN A 163 1.90 9.89 -1.29
CA ASN A 163 1.80 11.21 -1.89
C ASN A 163 1.63 12.34 -0.85
N CYS A 164 1.20 12.01 0.38
CA CYS A 164 1.16 12.95 1.50
C CYS A 164 2.56 13.45 1.88
N PHE A 165 3.63 12.71 1.58
CA PHE A 165 5.01 13.05 1.94
C PHE A 165 5.81 13.76 0.83
N GLU A 166 5.19 14.11 -0.30
CA GLU A 166 5.89 14.81 -1.38
C GLU A 166 6.37 16.21 -0.97
N ASN A 167 7.50 16.64 -1.54
CA ASN A 167 8.16 17.90 -1.19
C ASN A 167 7.27 19.15 -1.26
N LYS A 168 6.28 19.17 -2.16
CA LYS A 168 5.31 20.27 -2.27
C LYS A 168 4.41 20.45 -1.04
N TYR A 169 4.47 19.52 -0.10
CA TYR A 169 3.74 19.58 1.16
C TYR A 169 4.65 19.81 2.37
N ASN A 170 5.91 20.19 2.15
CA ASN A 170 6.87 20.39 3.23
C ASN A 170 6.40 21.43 4.27
N ASP A 171 5.64 22.44 3.87
CA ASP A 171 5.11 23.45 4.80
C ASP A 171 4.14 22.87 5.83
N ILE A 172 3.33 21.88 5.43
CA ILE A 172 2.43 21.14 6.32
C ILE A 172 3.22 20.05 7.04
N ASN A 173 4.07 19.33 6.29
CA ASN A 173 4.74 18.14 6.78
C ASN A 173 5.84 18.41 7.80
N ARG A 174 6.45 19.60 7.80
CA ARG A 174 7.49 19.98 8.78
C ARG A 174 7.02 19.83 10.24
N TRP A 175 5.71 19.94 10.47
CA TRP A 175 5.07 19.69 11.76
C TRP A 175 4.47 18.28 11.83
N ALA A 176 3.86 17.81 10.75
CA ALA A 176 3.19 16.51 10.68
C ALA A 176 4.09 15.32 11.02
N VAL A 177 5.30 15.29 10.47
CA VAL A 177 6.17 14.12 10.58
C VAL A 177 6.59 13.82 12.02
N ARG A 178 6.65 14.82 12.89
CA ARG A 178 6.94 14.63 14.32
C ARG A 178 5.82 13.90 15.05
N ARG A 179 4.57 14.05 14.59
CA ARG A 179 3.43 13.32 15.14
C ARG A 179 3.22 11.97 14.49
N ILE A 180 3.46 11.87 13.18
CA ILE A 180 3.31 10.62 12.43
C ILE A 180 4.42 9.64 12.79
N PHE A 181 5.64 10.13 13.03
CA PHE A 181 6.83 9.35 13.35
C PHE A 181 7.45 9.81 14.69
N PRO A 182 6.73 9.66 15.82
CA PRO A 182 7.16 10.20 17.11
C PRO A 182 8.48 9.59 17.61
N ASN A 183 8.81 8.37 17.16
CA ASN A 183 10.04 7.67 17.56
C ASN A 183 11.20 7.90 16.56
N ARG A 184 11.03 8.73 15.53
CA ARG A 184 12.11 9.13 14.63
C ARG A 184 12.84 10.34 15.21
N ARG A 185 14.17 10.29 15.27
CA ARG A 185 14.98 11.47 15.58
C ARG A 185 14.98 12.42 14.37
N PHE A 186 14.59 13.67 14.59
CA PHE A 186 14.62 14.72 13.59
C PHE A 186 15.74 15.72 13.86
N ASN A 187 16.38 16.19 12.80
CA ASN A 187 17.32 17.30 12.86
C ASN A 187 16.52 18.60 13.00
N ASN A 188 16.65 19.27 14.15
CA ASN A 188 15.96 20.54 14.40
C ASN A 188 16.49 21.69 13.53
N ASN A 189 17.75 21.60 13.09
CA ASN A 189 18.39 22.64 12.27
C ASN A 189 18.08 22.47 10.76
N ASP A 190 17.69 21.27 10.32
CA ASP A 190 17.41 20.98 8.91
C ASP A 190 16.31 19.92 8.77
N ILE A 191 15.08 20.32 9.10
CA ILE A 191 13.89 19.47 8.92
C ILE A 191 13.63 19.15 7.45
N ILE A 192 14.04 20.02 6.52
CA ILE A 192 13.77 19.85 5.09
C ILE A 192 14.53 18.65 4.53
N ARG A 193 15.77 18.44 4.97
CA ARG A 193 16.53 17.23 4.63
C ARG A 193 15.86 15.96 5.13
N ASP A 194 15.32 15.97 6.35
CA ASP A 194 14.57 14.84 6.89
C ASP A 194 13.29 14.54 6.09
N LEU A 195 12.54 15.58 5.71
CA LEU A 195 11.36 15.42 4.86
C LEU A 195 11.70 14.83 3.50
N LYS A 196 12.83 15.25 2.90
CA LYS A 196 13.33 14.69 1.64
C LYS A 196 13.65 13.20 1.77
N VAL A 197 14.35 12.80 2.84
CA VAL A 197 14.64 11.38 3.13
C VAL A 197 13.33 10.60 3.27
N ILE A 198 12.36 11.13 4.03
CA ILE A 198 11.06 10.46 4.21
C ILE A 198 10.31 10.29 2.89
N SER A 199 10.25 11.34 2.07
CA SER A 199 9.66 11.29 0.73
C SER A 199 10.29 10.21 -0.16
N GLU A 200 11.63 10.15 -0.19
CA GLU A 200 12.37 9.16 -0.97
C GLU A 200 12.15 7.73 -0.48
N ASP A 201 12.13 7.52 0.82
CA ASP A 201 11.87 6.22 1.42
C ASP A 201 10.44 5.75 1.19
N MET A 202 9.44 6.64 1.33
CA MET A 202 8.04 6.34 1.00
C MET A 202 7.86 5.97 -0.48
N LYS A 203 8.59 6.64 -1.39
CA LYS A 203 8.61 6.29 -2.80
C LYS A 203 9.18 4.87 -3.02
N LYS A 204 10.35 4.56 -2.46
CA LYS A 204 10.97 3.22 -2.56
C LYS A 204 10.06 2.12 -2.01
N LEU A 205 9.40 2.37 -0.88
CA LEU A 205 8.44 1.45 -0.27
C LEU A 205 7.22 1.23 -1.18
N ASN A 206 6.66 2.29 -1.75
CA ASN A 206 5.55 2.21 -2.69
C ASN A 206 5.93 1.43 -3.97
N ASP A 207 7.11 1.66 -4.51
CA ASP A 207 7.59 0.98 -5.71
C ASP A 207 7.77 -0.52 -5.44
N LEU A 208 8.37 -0.90 -4.30
CA LEU A 208 8.44 -2.30 -3.88
C LEU A 208 7.04 -2.91 -3.68
N ARG A 209 6.11 -2.17 -3.07
CA ARG A 209 4.71 -2.59 -2.88
C ARG A 209 4.03 -2.93 -4.18
N ASN A 210 4.16 -2.06 -5.16
CA ASN A 210 3.56 -2.26 -6.47
C ASN A 210 4.09 -3.57 -7.10
N ARG A 211 5.39 -3.84 -7.01
CA ARG A 211 5.97 -5.07 -7.56
C ARG A 211 5.39 -6.35 -6.99
N PHE A 212 5.36 -6.50 -5.66
CA PHE A 212 4.80 -7.71 -5.07
C PHE A 212 3.28 -7.81 -5.28
N SER A 213 2.56 -6.68 -5.37
CA SER A 213 1.12 -6.69 -5.64
C SER A 213 0.78 -7.10 -7.08
N HIS A 214 1.66 -6.79 -8.03
CA HIS A 214 1.53 -7.18 -9.45
C HIS A 214 2.21 -8.52 -9.78
N GLN A 215 2.68 -9.25 -8.76
CA GLN A 215 3.43 -10.51 -8.90
C GLN A 215 4.62 -10.36 -9.86
N GLU A 216 5.28 -9.20 -9.81
CA GLU A 216 6.54 -8.99 -10.49
C GLU A 216 7.66 -9.72 -9.75
N LYS A 217 8.73 -10.02 -10.49
CA LYS A 217 9.90 -10.68 -9.94
C LYS A 217 10.61 -9.75 -8.96
N ILE A 218 10.76 -10.16 -7.70
CA ILE A 218 11.41 -9.38 -6.63
C ILE A 218 12.69 -10.03 -6.09
N PHE A 219 12.96 -11.30 -6.40
CA PHE A 219 14.16 -11.96 -5.88
C PHE A 219 15.49 -11.52 -6.53
N HIS A 220 15.43 -10.69 -7.58
CA HIS A 220 16.62 -10.21 -8.29
C HIS A 220 17.27 -9.01 -7.61
N TYR A 221 16.55 -8.38 -6.68
CA TYR A 221 17.08 -7.32 -5.84
C TYR A 221 18.20 -7.86 -4.97
N THR A 222 19.38 -7.24 -5.04
CA THR A 222 20.49 -7.58 -4.15
C THR A 222 20.31 -7.03 -2.74
N ASP A 223 19.44 -6.02 -2.61
CA ASP A 223 19.19 -5.19 -1.42
C ASP A 223 17.74 -5.33 -0.89
N LEU A 224 17.07 -6.44 -1.19
CA LEU A 224 15.69 -6.65 -0.75
C LEU A 224 15.56 -6.67 0.78
N ASP A 225 16.60 -7.15 1.47
CA ASP A 225 16.74 -7.08 2.92
C ASP A 225 16.87 -5.65 3.45
N VAL A 226 17.55 -4.76 2.71
CA VAL A 226 17.59 -3.32 3.02
C VAL A 226 16.20 -2.71 2.93
N HIS A 227 15.41 -3.07 1.91
CA HIS A 227 14.03 -2.63 1.81
C HIS A 227 13.14 -3.19 2.92
N TYR A 228 13.31 -4.47 3.27
CA TYR A 228 12.62 -5.08 4.40
C TYR A 228 12.97 -4.40 5.73
N GLY A 229 14.25 -4.10 5.95
CA GLY A 229 14.71 -3.33 7.12
C GLY A 229 14.14 -1.91 7.16
N ARG A 230 13.91 -1.28 6.00
CA ARG A 230 13.22 0.01 5.93
C ARG A 230 11.75 -0.09 6.37
N ILE A 231 11.04 -1.18 6.03
CA ILE A 231 9.69 -1.43 6.55
C ILE A 231 9.73 -1.49 8.09
N GLU A 232 10.63 -2.30 8.63
CA GLU A 232 10.84 -2.44 10.09
C GLU A 232 11.13 -1.09 10.75
N GLN A 233 12.01 -0.30 10.15
CA GLN A 233 12.42 1.01 10.65
C GLN A 233 11.23 1.99 10.72
N TYR A 234 10.40 2.04 9.69
CA TYR A 234 9.23 2.92 9.70
C TYR A 234 8.14 2.46 10.66
N ILE A 235 7.99 1.15 10.86
CA ILE A 235 7.14 0.62 11.94
C ILE A 235 7.65 1.10 13.29
N ARG A 236 8.97 0.99 13.56
CA ARG A 236 9.60 1.51 14.78
C ARG A 236 9.37 3.01 14.96
N PHE A 237 9.52 3.79 13.89
CA PHE A 237 9.29 5.24 13.91
C PHE A 237 7.86 5.61 14.28
N ILE A 238 6.86 4.82 13.83
CA ILE A 238 5.46 5.00 14.22
C ILE A 238 5.25 4.56 15.67
N ASN A 239 5.50 3.28 15.96
CA ASN A 239 5.37 2.71 17.31
C ASN A 239 6.15 1.38 17.37
N PRO A 240 7.18 1.25 18.22
CA PRO A 240 7.98 0.03 18.33
C PRO A 240 7.16 -1.21 18.75
N GLU A 241 6.05 -1.06 19.48
CA GLU A 241 5.20 -2.19 19.91
C GLU A 241 4.54 -2.91 18.73
N LEU A 242 4.37 -2.23 17.59
CA LEU A 242 3.81 -2.84 16.38
C LEU A 242 4.72 -3.92 15.77
N LEU A 243 5.99 -3.99 16.21
CA LEU A 243 6.89 -5.06 15.78
C LEU A 243 6.44 -6.44 16.23
N TYR A 244 5.63 -6.53 17.29
CA TYR A 244 4.98 -7.77 17.67
C TYR A 244 4.21 -8.42 16.50
N LEU A 245 3.55 -7.60 15.66
CA LEU A 245 2.84 -8.06 14.46
C LEU A 245 3.78 -8.34 13.28
N PHE A 246 4.94 -7.68 13.25
CA PHE A 246 5.94 -7.81 12.20
C PHE A 246 6.80 -9.08 12.35
N ASP A 247 7.14 -9.47 13.57
CA ASP A 247 8.13 -10.53 13.86
C ASP A 247 7.65 -11.95 13.52
N GLN A 248 6.35 -12.13 13.27
CA GLN A 248 5.78 -13.41 12.81
C GLN A 248 6.19 -13.78 11.37
N ASN A 249 6.95 -12.92 10.71
CA ASN A 249 7.26 -13.00 9.29
C ASN A 249 8.39 -13.99 8.95
N ARG A 250 8.21 -14.71 7.84
CA ARG A 250 9.17 -15.72 7.35
C ARG A 250 10.23 -15.17 6.39
N PHE A 251 10.23 -13.87 6.10
CA PHE A 251 11.09 -13.23 5.10
C PHE A 251 12.56 -13.56 5.32
N LYS A 252 13.12 -13.30 6.51
CA LYS A 252 14.55 -13.55 6.82
C LYS A 252 14.94 -15.02 6.54
N LYS A 253 14.08 -15.97 6.89
CA LYS A 253 14.28 -17.42 6.65
C LYS A 253 14.22 -17.78 5.16
N LEU A 254 13.32 -17.17 4.40
CA LEU A 254 13.21 -17.38 2.95
C LEU A 254 14.41 -16.75 2.23
N TRP A 255 14.76 -15.52 2.59
CA TRP A 255 15.86 -14.75 2.01
C TRP A 255 17.23 -15.40 2.22
N ALA A 256 17.46 -16.02 3.37
CA ALA A 256 18.67 -16.79 3.64
C ALA A 256 18.83 -18.01 2.71
N LYS A 257 17.73 -18.55 2.19
CA LYS A 257 17.73 -19.72 1.29
C LYS A 257 17.80 -19.35 -0.19
N ARG A 258 17.97 -18.06 -0.54
CA ARG A 258 17.94 -17.58 -1.93
C ARG A 258 18.94 -18.31 -2.85
N SER A 259 20.11 -18.69 -2.34
CA SER A 259 21.13 -19.46 -3.08
C SER A 259 20.64 -20.81 -3.59
N ARG A 260 19.57 -21.37 -3.02
CA ARG A 260 18.97 -22.63 -3.51
C ARG A 260 18.18 -22.46 -4.82
N TYR A 261 17.89 -21.22 -5.21
CA TYR A 261 17.08 -20.88 -6.36
C TYR A 261 17.88 -20.24 -7.51
N PHE A 262 19.15 -19.88 -7.27
CA PHE A 262 20.10 -19.35 -8.25
C PHE A 262 21.20 -20.36 -8.50
#